data_AF-A0A0S2FAM5-F1
#
_entry.id   AF-A0A0S2FAM5-F1
#
_cell.length_a   1.000
_cell.length_b   1.000
_cell.length_c   1.000
_cell.angle_alpha   90.00
_cell.angle_beta   90.00
_cell.angle_gamma   90.00
#
_symmetry.space_group_name_H-M   'P 1'
#
loop_
_entity.id
_entity.type
_entity.pdbx_description
1 polymer ?
#
loop_
_entity_poly.entity_id
_entity_poly.type
_entity_poly.pdbx_seq_one_letter_code
_entity_poly.pdbx_strand_id
1 'polypeptide(L)'
;MSYQDTMNVILPPQHGRSAHITGHYGEHRDNGAHGGSDFNYVGGQAGVNLTHPTIHSPVAGTVEFVGGRYGTISIRDAEGNSHQLLHTQSQSVVVGQRVEPGTEIGTMGGRGPRGAEQYAQHVHYQMKDSEGRNLNPETFWNQRQAVGARGGHAAADRPAVDDGVLRQGERGADIRAMQDHLNKLGYRDAQGRPLHADGDFGDRTREALLAFQRDQGLKDDGIAGKRTLDALKKSEPSNLLSNPNSPHYAMYQQALGGLEKLGPQAGFRGREDLERAAASLTYEAKVSGLNKIDHVVLSTNGNGLFAVQGGLNDPAHHRVFANKDIAMNQSLEQSTQKLQQDLPQQAQTAQQQAQEPRQQQQPPRMHTI
;
A
#
# COMPACT_ATOMS: atom_id res chain seq x y z
N MET A 1 -3.44 5.40 -24.28
CA MET A 1 -2.39 4.41 -24.60
C MET A 1 -1.90 3.89 -23.27
N SER A 2 -1.99 2.59 -22.98
CA SER A 2 -1.41 2.04 -21.75
C SER A 2 0.11 2.21 -21.78
N TYR A 3 0.78 2.07 -20.63
CA TYR A 3 2.24 2.09 -20.61
C TYR A 3 2.85 0.93 -21.39
N GLN A 4 2.20 -0.24 -21.40
CA GLN A 4 2.63 -1.36 -22.26
C GLN A 4 2.49 -1.01 -23.76
N ASP A 5 1.41 -0.32 -24.15
CA ASP A 5 1.26 0.15 -25.53
C ASP A 5 2.34 1.18 -25.87
N THR A 6 2.66 2.08 -24.94
CA THR A 6 3.74 3.06 -25.11
C THR A 6 5.10 2.37 -25.26
N MET A 7 5.41 1.36 -24.45
CA MET A 7 6.63 0.56 -24.62
C MET A 7 6.63 -0.14 -25.98
N ASN A 8 5.49 -0.63 -26.46
CA ASN A 8 5.36 -1.25 -27.78
C ASN A 8 5.44 -0.21 -28.93
N VAL A 9 5.17 1.07 -28.68
CA VAL A 9 5.47 2.14 -29.65
C VAL A 9 6.97 2.42 -29.64
N ILE A 10 7.56 2.62 -28.46
CA ILE A 10 8.99 2.94 -28.34
C ILE A 10 9.85 1.81 -28.89
N LEU A 11 9.58 0.57 -28.49
CA LEU A 11 10.34 -0.63 -28.84
C LEU A 11 9.38 -1.72 -29.36
N PRO A 12 9.02 -1.68 -30.66
CA PRO A 12 7.97 -2.53 -31.22
C PRO A 12 8.25 -4.03 -31.12
N PRO A 13 7.24 -4.88 -30.90
CA PRO A 13 7.45 -6.32 -30.78
C PRO A 13 8.20 -6.92 -31.97
N GLN A 14 9.22 -7.74 -31.70
CA GLN A 14 10.00 -8.43 -32.71
C GLN A 14 9.86 -9.94 -32.56
N HIS A 15 9.57 -10.64 -33.65
CA HIS A 15 9.39 -12.10 -33.66
C HIS A 15 8.42 -12.61 -32.57
N GLY A 16 7.33 -11.86 -32.33
CA GLY A 16 6.34 -12.18 -31.30
C GLY A 16 6.77 -11.89 -29.86
N ARG A 17 7.91 -11.22 -29.64
CA ARG A 17 8.39 -10.82 -28.32
C ARG A 17 8.17 -9.33 -28.11
N SER A 18 7.37 -8.99 -27.10
CA SER A 18 7.20 -7.61 -26.63
C SER A 18 8.29 -7.23 -25.62
N ALA A 19 8.52 -5.92 -25.49
CA ALA A 19 9.33 -5.39 -24.42
C ALA A 19 8.63 -5.56 -23.06
N HIS A 20 9.44 -5.71 -22.00
CA HIS A 20 9.00 -5.84 -20.62
C HIS A 20 9.84 -4.97 -19.71
N ILE A 21 9.26 -4.53 -18.59
CA ILE A 21 9.95 -3.72 -17.59
C ILE A 21 10.99 -4.59 -16.88
N THR A 22 12.22 -4.09 -16.83
CA THR A 22 13.36 -4.65 -16.09
C THR A 22 13.75 -3.82 -14.88
N GLY A 23 13.19 -2.62 -14.75
CA GLY A 23 13.40 -1.72 -13.61
C GLY A 23 12.29 -0.70 -13.52
N HIS A 24 11.67 -0.56 -12.35
CA HIS A 24 10.50 0.31 -12.19
C HIS A 24 10.92 1.72 -11.77
N TYR A 25 10.06 2.70 -12.07
CA TYR A 25 10.20 4.03 -11.50
C TYR A 25 10.13 3.98 -9.96
N GLY A 26 11.03 4.69 -9.30
CA GLY A 26 11.09 4.77 -7.83
C GLY A 26 11.71 3.57 -7.15
N GLU A 27 12.10 2.53 -7.90
CA GLU A 27 12.85 1.39 -7.36
C GLU A 27 14.11 1.87 -6.63
N HIS A 28 14.30 1.43 -5.40
CA HIS A 28 15.45 1.84 -4.60
C HIS A 28 16.70 1.11 -5.09
N ARG A 29 17.69 1.87 -5.59
CA ARG A 29 18.99 1.37 -6.03
C ARG A 29 20.09 1.95 -5.16
N ASP A 30 21.30 1.41 -5.27
CA ASP A 30 22.47 1.86 -4.50
C ASP A 30 22.75 3.38 -4.63
N ASN A 31 22.29 4.01 -5.72
CA ASN A 31 22.45 5.43 -6.00
C ASN A 31 21.16 6.27 -5.81
N GLY A 32 20.18 5.73 -5.08
CA GLY A 32 18.90 6.38 -4.81
C GLY A 32 17.74 5.83 -5.66
N ALA A 33 16.60 6.53 -5.59
CA ALA A 33 15.39 6.13 -6.29
C ALA A 33 15.58 6.23 -7.81
N HIS A 34 15.13 5.19 -8.53
CA HIS A 34 15.22 5.12 -9.97
C HIS A 34 14.32 6.16 -10.65
N GLY A 35 14.89 7.07 -11.46
CA GLY A 35 14.18 8.24 -12.00
C GLY A 35 13.28 8.00 -13.21
N GLY A 36 13.21 6.76 -13.70
CA GLY A 36 12.49 6.34 -14.90
C GLY A 36 12.17 4.85 -14.83
N SER A 37 11.78 4.27 -15.96
CA SER A 37 11.57 2.83 -16.07
C SER A 37 12.52 2.26 -17.13
N ASP A 38 13.11 1.11 -16.83
CA ASP A 38 13.98 0.37 -17.73
C ASP A 38 13.19 -0.74 -18.39
N PHE A 39 13.35 -0.92 -19.70
CA PHE A 39 12.76 -2.06 -20.41
C PHE A 39 13.61 -2.53 -21.59
N ASN A 40 13.48 -3.81 -21.91
CA ASN A 40 14.04 -4.45 -23.10
C ASN A 40 13.21 -5.70 -23.48
N TYR A 41 13.59 -6.43 -24.53
CA TYR A 41 12.91 -7.68 -24.86
C TYR A 41 13.25 -8.78 -23.85
N VAL A 42 12.33 -9.72 -23.64
CA VAL A 42 12.57 -10.91 -22.82
C VAL A 42 13.79 -11.69 -23.35
N GLY A 43 14.72 -12.00 -22.45
CA GLY A 43 15.99 -12.67 -22.77
C GLY A 43 17.24 -11.92 -22.30
N GLY A 44 17.11 -10.72 -21.75
CA GLY A 44 18.23 -9.98 -21.16
C GLY A 44 19.29 -9.60 -22.19
N GLN A 45 20.57 -9.81 -21.89
CA GLN A 45 21.69 -9.40 -22.74
C GLN A 45 22.02 -10.43 -23.83
N ALA A 46 21.00 -10.86 -24.58
CA ALA A 46 21.12 -11.85 -25.63
C ALA A 46 20.15 -11.57 -26.78
N GLY A 47 20.41 -12.20 -27.93
CA GLY A 47 19.51 -12.17 -29.09
C GLY A 47 19.22 -10.75 -29.57
N VAL A 48 17.93 -10.46 -29.79
CA VAL A 48 17.44 -9.19 -30.32
C VAL A 48 17.89 -7.97 -29.52
N ASN A 49 18.16 -8.10 -28.22
CA ASN A 49 18.65 -6.96 -27.43
C ASN A 49 20.06 -6.52 -27.82
N LEU A 50 20.89 -7.44 -28.35
CA LEU A 50 22.26 -7.14 -28.80
C LEU A 50 22.33 -6.64 -30.25
N THR A 51 21.20 -6.58 -30.98
CA THR A 51 21.17 -6.09 -32.37
C THR A 51 20.86 -4.59 -32.45
N HIS A 52 20.87 -3.87 -31.33
CA HIS A 52 20.52 -2.45 -31.24
C HIS A 52 19.19 -2.11 -31.94
N PRO A 53 18.07 -2.70 -31.48
CA PRO A 53 16.76 -2.50 -32.09
C PRO A 53 16.39 -1.02 -32.15
N THR A 54 15.75 -0.60 -33.25
CA THR A 54 15.27 0.76 -33.45
C THR A 54 14.28 1.16 -32.37
N ILE A 55 14.45 2.36 -31.83
CA ILE A 55 13.51 2.99 -30.91
C ILE A 55 12.76 4.14 -31.59
N HIS A 56 11.52 4.34 -31.17
CA HIS A 56 10.61 5.30 -31.78
C HIS A 56 10.06 6.29 -30.74
N SER A 57 9.59 7.44 -31.22
CA SER A 57 8.96 8.44 -30.37
C SER A 57 7.65 7.91 -29.78
N PRO A 58 7.41 8.05 -28.47
CA PRO A 58 6.12 7.71 -27.87
C PRO A 58 5.05 8.80 -28.08
N VAL A 59 5.45 10.03 -28.44
CA VAL A 59 4.58 11.21 -28.50
C VAL A 59 4.76 12.00 -29.79
N ALA A 60 3.74 12.80 -30.11
CA ALA A 60 3.91 13.97 -30.96
C ALA A 60 4.63 15.07 -30.17
N GLY A 61 5.64 15.71 -30.77
CA GLY A 61 6.40 16.73 -30.06
C GLY A 61 7.56 17.31 -30.84
N THR A 62 8.36 18.12 -30.16
CA THR A 62 9.58 18.73 -30.70
C THR A 62 10.79 18.19 -29.95
N VAL A 63 11.82 17.74 -30.68
CA VAL A 63 13.08 17.26 -30.10
C VAL A 63 13.84 18.44 -29.47
N GLU A 64 14.16 18.34 -28.19
CA GLU A 64 14.84 19.42 -27.43
C GLU A 64 16.31 19.12 -27.13
N PHE A 65 16.67 17.84 -27.09
CA PHE A 65 18.04 17.41 -26.78
C PHE A 65 18.35 16.09 -27.46
N VAL A 66 19.58 15.98 -28.00
CA VAL A 66 20.11 14.76 -28.60
C VAL A 66 21.57 14.60 -28.20
N GLY A 67 21.93 13.45 -27.65
CA GLY A 67 23.32 13.06 -27.37
C GLY A 67 23.70 13.11 -25.88
N GLY A 68 24.84 13.72 -25.56
CA GLY A 68 25.39 13.71 -24.20
C GLY A 68 25.92 12.36 -23.73
N ARG A 69 26.36 12.31 -22.47
CA ARG A 69 27.04 11.15 -21.84
C ARG A 69 26.19 9.89 -21.75
N TYR A 70 24.86 10.01 -21.84
CA TYR A 70 23.93 8.88 -21.80
C TYR A 70 23.30 8.57 -23.16
N GLY A 71 23.63 9.31 -24.24
CA GLY A 71 22.91 9.15 -25.51
C GLY A 71 21.42 9.47 -25.34
N THR A 72 21.10 10.59 -24.70
CA THR A 72 19.73 10.99 -24.42
C THR A 72 19.06 11.57 -25.66
N ILE A 73 17.81 11.22 -25.89
CA ILE A 73 16.90 11.92 -26.78
C ILE A 73 15.77 12.47 -25.91
N SER A 74 15.55 13.78 -25.91
CA SER A 74 14.46 14.46 -25.19
C SER A 74 13.47 15.06 -26.17
N ILE A 75 12.18 14.80 -25.98
CA ILE A 75 11.08 15.30 -26.81
C ILE A 75 10.10 16.02 -25.89
N ARG A 76 9.74 17.26 -26.20
CA ARG A 76 8.68 17.99 -25.49
C ARG A 76 7.35 17.80 -26.20
N ASP A 77 6.34 17.34 -25.46
CA ASP A 77 4.97 17.19 -25.95
C ASP A 77 4.21 18.54 -25.92
N ALA A 78 2.97 18.54 -26.42
CA ALA A 78 2.14 19.74 -26.46
C ALA A 78 1.70 20.25 -25.07
N GLU A 79 1.75 19.40 -24.04
CA GLU A 79 1.42 19.74 -22.65
C GLU A 79 2.66 20.24 -21.89
N GLY A 80 3.81 20.33 -22.55
CA GLY A 80 5.06 20.78 -21.97
C GLY A 80 5.82 19.71 -21.21
N ASN A 81 5.38 18.44 -21.24
CA ASN A 81 6.11 17.33 -20.63
C ASN A 81 7.33 16.96 -21.48
N SER A 82 8.45 16.67 -20.83
CA SER A 82 9.67 16.17 -21.45
C SER A 82 9.72 14.65 -21.36
N HIS A 83 9.80 13.99 -22.51
CA HIS A 83 9.94 12.55 -22.70
C HIS A 83 11.38 12.23 -23.04
N GLN A 84 12.10 11.51 -22.16
CA GLN A 84 13.53 11.31 -22.29
C GLN A 84 13.87 9.83 -22.41
N LEU A 85 14.50 9.45 -23.53
CA LEU A 85 15.00 8.11 -23.79
C LEU A 85 16.52 8.12 -23.68
N LEU A 86 17.05 7.32 -22.77
CA LEU A 86 18.46 7.28 -22.41
C LEU A 86 19.08 5.94 -22.83
N HIS A 87 20.41 5.89 -22.72
CA HIS A 87 21.28 4.76 -23.03
C HIS A 87 21.31 4.38 -24.52
N THR A 88 20.88 5.25 -25.43
CA THR A 88 20.81 4.92 -26.86
C THR A 88 22.19 4.71 -27.50
N GLN A 89 22.24 3.77 -28.45
CA GLN A 89 23.46 3.47 -29.22
C GLN A 89 23.68 4.50 -30.33
N SER A 90 22.62 4.82 -31.07
CA SER A 90 22.57 5.87 -32.09
C SER A 90 21.34 6.77 -31.92
N GLN A 91 21.40 7.98 -32.47
CA GLN A 91 20.30 8.93 -32.52
C GLN A 91 20.12 9.40 -33.97
N SER A 92 18.92 9.29 -34.52
CA SER A 92 18.60 9.63 -35.93
C SER A 92 17.89 10.97 -36.10
N VAL A 93 17.55 11.63 -34.99
CA VAL A 93 16.85 12.92 -34.97
C VAL A 93 17.77 14.08 -34.59
N VAL A 94 17.34 15.30 -34.91
CA VAL A 94 18.04 16.55 -34.56
C VAL A 94 17.19 17.46 -33.67
N VAL A 95 17.83 18.31 -32.87
CA VAL A 95 17.12 19.32 -32.06
C VAL A 95 16.29 20.25 -32.96
N GLY A 96 15.06 20.51 -32.56
CA GLY A 96 14.06 21.29 -33.30
C GLY A 96 13.20 20.46 -34.27
N GLN A 97 13.55 19.19 -34.52
CA GLN A 97 12.74 18.32 -35.37
C GLN A 97 11.39 18.02 -34.71
N ARG A 98 10.30 18.14 -35.47
CA ARG A 98 9.00 17.61 -35.06
C ARG A 98 8.91 16.12 -35.35
N VAL A 99 8.36 15.39 -34.40
CA VAL A 99 8.16 13.93 -34.48
C VAL A 99 6.72 13.60 -34.08
N GLU A 100 6.21 12.49 -34.62
CA GLU A 100 4.92 11.88 -34.29
C GLU A 100 5.14 10.54 -33.56
N PRO A 101 4.13 9.97 -32.86
CA PRO A 101 4.22 8.64 -32.30
C PRO A 101 4.63 7.60 -33.35
N GLY A 102 5.63 6.79 -33.05
CA GLY A 102 6.19 5.81 -33.99
C GLY A 102 7.24 6.35 -34.96
N THR A 103 7.63 7.63 -34.89
CA THR A 103 8.78 8.14 -35.65
C THR A 103 10.06 7.49 -35.14
N GLU A 104 10.91 6.93 -36.02
CA GLU A 104 12.22 6.41 -35.64
C GLU A 104 13.13 7.53 -35.09
N ILE A 105 13.69 7.33 -33.90
CA ILE A 105 14.52 8.35 -33.23
C ILE A 105 15.94 7.91 -32.89
N GLY A 106 16.22 6.61 -32.92
CA GLY A 106 17.53 6.07 -32.63
C GLY A 106 17.51 4.56 -32.45
N THR A 107 18.51 4.02 -31.79
CA THR A 107 18.59 2.58 -31.46
C THR A 107 18.87 2.36 -29.98
N MET A 108 18.31 1.27 -29.43
CA MET A 108 18.56 0.84 -28.05
C MET A 108 20.05 0.53 -27.85
N GLY A 109 20.59 0.95 -26.71
CA GLY A 109 22.01 0.83 -26.40
C GLY A 109 22.26 0.52 -24.91
N GLY A 110 23.52 0.64 -24.52
CA GLY A 110 23.98 0.55 -23.13
C GLY A 110 24.81 1.77 -22.71
N ARG A 111 24.63 2.92 -23.39
CA ARG A 111 25.55 4.06 -23.25
C ARG A 111 25.46 4.70 -21.86
N GLY A 112 26.60 4.86 -21.21
CA GLY A 112 26.74 5.57 -19.94
C GLY A 112 27.90 6.55 -19.93
N PRO A 113 28.11 7.27 -18.82
CA PRO A 113 29.10 8.34 -18.71
C PRO A 113 30.56 7.91 -18.95
N ARG A 114 30.84 6.61 -18.92
CA ARG A 114 32.16 6.00 -19.14
C ARG A 114 32.30 5.32 -20.50
N GLY A 115 31.25 5.25 -21.34
CA GLY A 115 31.35 4.65 -22.67
C GLY A 115 30.04 4.13 -23.25
N ALA A 116 30.08 3.70 -24.52
CA ALA A 116 28.91 3.25 -25.27
C ALA A 116 28.30 1.91 -24.78
N GLU A 117 29.08 1.09 -24.06
CA GLU A 117 28.67 -0.24 -23.59
C GLU A 117 28.72 -0.36 -22.05
N GLN A 118 28.61 0.76 -21.34
CA GLN A 118 28.75 0.76 -19.87
C GLN A 118 27.65 -0.04 -19.17
N TYR A 119 26.43 0.02 -19.68
CA TYR A 119 25.27 -0.65 -19.12
C TYR A 119 24.83 -1.81 -20.01
N ALA A 120 24.08 -2.72 -19.41
CA ALA A 120 23.27 -3.69 -20.15
C ALA A 120 22.40 -2.96 -21.19
N GLN A 121 22.14 -3.57 -22.36
CA GLN A 121 21.25 -3.03 -23.39
C GLN A 121 19.81 -2.92 -22.84
N HIS A 122 19.31 -1.69 -22.74
CA HIS A 122 17.93 -1.37 -22.37
C HIS A 122 17.55 0.02 -22.84
N VAL A 123 16.25 0.30 -22.87
CA VAL A 123 15.74 1.67 -22.93
C VAL A 123 15.46 2.12 -21.51
N HIS A 124 16.15 3.16 -21.05
CA HIS A 124 15.71 3.91 -19.87
C HIS A 124 14.80 5.04 -20.33
N TYR A 125 13.55 5.00 -19.91
CA TYR A 125 12.56 6.00 -20.25
C TYR A 125 12.15 6.78 -19.00
N GLN A 126 12.39 8.09 -19.01
CA GLN A 126 12.00 8.98 -17.91
C GLN A 126 11.21 10.16 -18.43
N MET A 127 10.39 10.73 -17.56
CA MET A 127 9.53 11.85 -17.88
C MET A 127 9.69 12.98 -16.89
N LYS A 128 9.52 14.21 -17.37
CA LYS A 128 9.40 15.40 -16.53
C LYS A 128 8.21 16.23 -16.96
N ASP A 129 7.56 16.90 -16.02
CA ASP A 129 6.51 17.86 -16.36
C ASP A 129 7.09 19.19 -16.88
N SER A 130 6.21 20.15 -17.18
CA SER A 130 6.58 21.49 -17.63
C SER A 130 7.41 22.27 -16.62
N GLU A 131 7.34 21.92 -15.33
CA GLU A 131 8.11 22.53 -14.23
C GLU A 131 9.45 21.80 -14.00
N GLY A 132 9.71 20.70 -14.72
CA GLY A 132 10.93 19.91 -14.61
C GLY A 132 10.91 18.87 -13.48
N ARG A 133 9.77 18.64 -12.83
CA ARG A 133 9.60 17.60 -11.81
C ARG A 133 9.51 16.23 -12.48
N ASN A 134 10.10 15.21 -11.86
CA ASN A 134 10.06 13.85 -12.41
C ASN A 134 8.63 13.31 -12.36
N LEU A 135 8.17 12.76 -13.48
CA LEU A 135 6.91 12.03 -13.59
C LEU A 135 7.19 10.54 -13.64
N ASN A 136 6.35 9.73 -13.00
CA ASN A 136 6.38 8.28 -13.15
C ASN A 136 5.76 7.91 -14.52
N PRO A 137 6.57 7.40 -15.49
CA PRO A 137 6.09 7.13 -16.84
C PRO A 137 5.02 6.04 -16.90
N GLU A 138 5.13 5.02 -16.03
CA GLU A 138 4.16 3.93 -15.93
C GLU A 138 2.77 4.49 -15.58
N THR A 139 2.70 5.34 -14.55
CA THR A 139 1.43 5.95 -14.15
C THR A 139 0.93 6.98 -15.16
N PHE A 140 1.80 7.81 -15.72
CA PHE A 140 1.43 8.87 -16.66
C PHE A 140 0.68 8.31 -17.88
N TRP A 141 1.23 7.25 -18.49
CA TRP A 141 0.64 6.64 -19.67
C TRP A 141 -0.61 5.85 -19.35
N ASN A 142 -0.59 5.03 -18.30
CA ASN A 142 -1.77 4.29 -17.86
C ASN A 142 -2.95 5.20 -17.51
N GLN A 143 -2.69 6.39 -16.93
CA GLN A 143 -3.72 7.38 -16.66
C GLN A 143 -4.24 8.08 -17.93
N ARG A 144 -3.37 8.40 -18.91
CA ARG A 144 -3.82 8.97 -20.20
C ARG A 144 -4.67 8.01 -21.03
N GLN A 145 -4.52 6.69 -20.89
CA GLN A 145 -5.48 5.73 -21.47
C GLN A 145 -6.90 5.93 -20.93
N ALA A 146 -7.04 6.24 -19.64
CA ALA A 146 -8.33 6.50 -19.02
C ALA A 146 -8.95 7.84 -19.47
N VAL A 147 -8.13 8.86 -19.74
CA VAL A 147 -8.56 10.19 -20.24
C VAL A 147 -8.85 10.17 -21.76
N GLY A 148 -8.22 9.30 -22.54
CA GLY A 148 -8.59 9.09 -23.95
C GLY A 148 -10.01 8.54 -24.15
N ALA A 149 -10.61 7.97 -23.10
CA ALA A 149 -12.01 7.56 -23.07
C ALA A 149 -12.95 8.65 -22.52
N ARG A 150 -12.43 9.71 -21.88
CA ARG A 150 -13.18 10.88 -21.37
C ARG A 150 -12.22 12.07 -21.25
N GLY A 151 -12.32 13.01 -22.20
CA GLY A 151 -11.36 14.10 -22.37
C GLY A 151 -11.12 14.98 -21.13
N GLY A 152 -9.90 15.51 -21.07
CA GLY A 152 -9.50 16.78 -20.47
C GLY A 152 -9.64 16.93 -18.95
N HIS A 153 -8.52 16.83 -18.23
CA HIS A 153 -7.94 17.87 -17.34
C HIS A 153 -6.94 17.24 -16.35
N ALA A 154 -5.84 17.97 -16.12
CA ALA A 154 -4.68 17.62 -15.32
C ALA A 154 -5.01 17.19 -13.88
N ALA A 155 -4.19 16.26 -13.34
CA ALA A 155 -4.07 16.04 -11.90
C ALA A 155 -2.65 15.60 -11.56
N ALA A 156 -1.82 16.57 -11.12
CA ALA A 156 -0.74 16.30 -10.19
C ALA A 156 -1.33 15.82 -8.84
N ASP A 157 -0.55 15.05 -8.11
CA ASP A 157 -0.69 14.65 -6.70
C ASP A 157 -2.08 14.87 -6.10
N ARG A 158 -2.85 13.78 -6.02
CA ARG A 158 -4.00 13.74 -5.13
C ARG A 158 -3.71 12.74 -4.00
N PRO A 159 -3.60 13.21 -2.73
CA PRO A 159 -3.92 12.34 -1.61
C PRO A 159 -5.34 11.79 -1.82
N ALA A 160 -5.64 10.62 -1.24
CA ALA A 160 -7.00 10.07 -1.23
C ALA A 160 -7.99 11.23 -1.05
N VAL A 161 -8.80 11.49 -2.08
CA VAL A 161 -9.84 12.50 -1.95
C VAL A 161 -10.77 12.00 -0.86
N ASP A 162 -11.08 12.85 0.11
CA ASP A 162 -12.12 12.58 1.12
C ASP A 162 -13.53 12.64 0.46
N ASP A 163 -13.67 11.97 -0.70
CA ASP A 163 -14.92 11.68 -1.38
C ASP A 163 -15.44 10.28 -0.99
N GLY A 164 -14.67 9.54 -0.19
CA GLY A 164 -15.00 8.22 0.32
C GLY A 164 -14.93 7.10 -0.74
N VAL A 165 -14.16 7.31 -1.81
CA VAL A 165 -13.98 6.33 -2.88
C VAL A 165 -12.49 6.04 -3.10
N LEU A 166 -12.10 4.76 -3.08
CA LEU A 166 -10.74 4.34 -3.40
C LEU A 166 -10.64 3.85 -4.85
N ARG A 167 -9.64 4.32 -5.59
CA ARG A 167 -9.51 4.03 -7.02
C ARG A 167 -8.08 3.77 -7.40
N GLN A 168 -7.91 3.01 -8.48
CA GLN A 168 -6.59 2.75 -9.04
C GLN A 168 -5.82 4.06 -9.32
N GLY A 169 -4.57 4.08 -8.91
CA GLY A 169 -3.68 5.25 -9.00
C GLY A 169 -3.67 6.13 -7.75
N GLU A 170 -4.65 6.00 -6.86
CA GLU A 170 -4.60 6.64 -5.55
C GLU A 170 -3.62 5.92 -4.63
N ARG A 171 -3.15 6.64 -3.61
CA ARG A 171 -2.23 6.14 -2.61
C ARG A 171 -2.65 6.60 -1.23
N GLY A 172 -2.41 5.78 -0.21
CA GLY A 172 -2.66 6.17 1.17
C GLY A 172 -2.98 5.02 2.11
N ALA A 173 -3.15 5.36 3.38
CA ALA A 173 -3.46 4.39 4.43
C ALA A 173 -4.76 3.61 4.16
N ASP A 174 -5.78 4.26 3.59
CA ASP A 174 -7.07 3.62 3.29
C ASP A 174 -6.94 2.54 2.21
N ILE A 175 -6.05 2.74 1.23
CA ILE A 175 -5.75 1.76 0.18
C ILE A 175 -4.94 0.61 0.75
N ARG A 176 -3.98 0.90 1.63
CA ARG A 176 -3.21 -0.13 2.35
C ARG A 176 -4.16 -1.03 3.13
N ALA A 177 -5.06 -0.42 3.90
CA ALA A 177 -6.08 -1.13 4.65
C ALA A 177 -6.97 -1.98 3.73
N MET A 178 -7.40 -1.45 2.58
CA MET A 178 -8.17 -2.22 1.60
C MET A 178 -7.36 -3.40 1.03
N GLN A 179 -6.09 -3.21 0.68
CA GLN A 179 -5.21 -4.27 0.17
C GLN A 179 -5.02 -5.40 1.19
N ASP A 180 -4.75 -5.04 2.44
CA ASP A 180 -4.65 -5.99 3.55
C ASP A 180 -5.93 -6.79 3.73
N HIS A 181 -7.06 -6.11 3.59
CA HIS A 181 -8.37 -6.70 3.77
C HIS A 181 -8.72 -7.66 2.61
N LEU A 182 -8.48 -7.26 1.37
CA LEU A 182 -8.59 -8.16 0.21
C LEU A 182 -7.70 -9.40 0.37
N ASN A 183 -6.47 -9.23 0.87
CA ASN A 183 -5.56 -10.33 1.16
C ASN A 183 -6.12 -11.31 2.20
N LYS A 184 -6.68 -10.80 3.31
CA LYS A 184 -7.28 -11.62 4.39
C LYS A 184 -8.47 -12.41 3.89
N LEU A 185 -9.27 -11.82 3.02
CA LEU A 185 -10.42 -12.46 2.39
C LEU A 185 -10.03 -13.47 1.31
N GLY A 186 -8.74 -13.64 1.03
CA GLY A 186 -8.24 -14.59 0.05
C GLY A 186 -8.26 -14.09 -1.39
N TYR A 187 -8.60 -12.81 -1.62
CA TYR A 187 -8.50 -12.22 -2.95
C TYR A 187 -7.04 -11.94 -3.29
N ARG A 188 -6.71 -12.21 -4.54
CA ARG A 188 -5.36 -12.24 -5.10
C ARG A 188 -5.36 -11.51 -6.43
N ASP A 189 -4.17 -11.21 -6.93
CA ASP A 189 -4.04 -10.73 -8.31
C ASP A 189 -4.47 -11.80 -9.33
N ALA A 190 -4.53 -11.44 -10.61
CA ALA A 190 -4.99 -12.33 -11.67
C ALA A 190 -4.10 -13.59 -11.84
N GLN A 191 -2.88 -13.58 -11.29
CA GLN A 191 -1.96 -14.72 -11.29
C GLN A 191 -2.04 -15.54 -9.98
N GLY A 192 -2.99 -15.23 -9.09
CA GLY A 192 -3.20 -15.93 -7.83
C GLY A 192 -2.22 -15.53 -6.73
N ARG A 193 -1.42 -14.48 -6.91
CA ARG A 193 -0.43 -14.04 -5.93
C ARG A 193 -1.04 -13.06 -4.92
N PRO A 194 -0.62 -13.11 -3.64
CA PRO A 194 -1.08 -12.16 -2.63
C PRO A 194 -0.68 -10.73 -2.99
N LEU A 195 -1.55 -9.78 -2.65
CA LEU A 195 -1.27 -8.36 -2.79
C LEU A 195 -0.12 -7.97 -1.86
N HIS A 196 0.63 -6.96 -2.26
CA HIS A 196 1.48 -6.24 -1.34
C HIS A 196 0.68 -5.05 -0.83
N ALA A 197 0.48 -4.93 0.48
CA ALA A 197 -0.24 -3.81 1.07
C ALA A 197 0.74 -2.64 1.26
N ASP A 198 1.14 -2.03 0.15
CA ASP A 198 2.04 -0.86 0.07
C ASP A 198 1.29 0.47 0.16
N GLY A 199 -0.04 0.45 0.19
CA GLY A 199 -0.86 1.65 0.12
C GLY A 199 -0.96 2.23 -1.28
N ASP A 200 -0.46 1.55 -2.30
CA ASP A 200 -0.54 1.97 -3.69
C ASP A 200 -1.63 1.17 -4.42
N PHE A 201 -2.65 1.85 -4.92
CA PHE A 201 -3.73 1.18 -5.63
C PHE A 201 -3.27 0.88 -7.06
N GLY A 202 -2.44 -0.16 -7.22
CA GLY A 202 -1.95 -0.66 -8.50
C GLY A 202 -2.86 -1.70 -9.15
N ASP A 203 -2.41 -2.25 -10.29
CA ASP A 203 -3.16 -3.25 -11.07
C ASP A 203 -3.50 -4.49 -10.25
N ARG A 204 -2.54 -5.00 -9.48
CA ARG A 204 -2.73 -6.16 -8.62
C ARG A 204 -3.87 -5.92 -7.62
N THR A 205 -3.88 -4.75 -7.00
CA THR A 205 -4.95 -4.31 -6.08
C THR A 205 -6.30 -4.24 -6.80
N ARG A 206 -6.33 -3.70 -8.01
CA ARG A 206 -7.55 -3.61 -8.82
C ARG A 206 -8.07 -4.99 -9.23
N GLU A 207 -7.19 -5.91 -9.62
CA GLU A 207 -7.56 -7.28 -9.98
C GLU A 207 -8.20 -8.03 -8.81
N ALA A 208 -7.59 -7.95 -7.63
CA ALA A 208 -8.16 -8.50 -6.42
C ALA A 208 -9.50 -7.84 -6.05
N LEU A 209 -9.60 -6.51 -6.18
CA LEU A 209 -10.85 -5.80 -5.92
C LEU A 209 -11.96 -6.20 -6.91
N LEU A 210 -11.63 -6.38 -8.18
CA LEU A 210 -12.57 -6.85 -9.20
C LEU A 210 -13.05 -8.28 -8.94
N ALA A 211 -12.17 -9.14 -8.44
CA ALA A 211 -12.54 -10.49 -8.01
C ALA A 211 -13.51 -10.42 -6.82
N PHE A 212 -13.19 -9.59 -5.82
CA PHE A 212 -14.07 -9.33 -4.68
C PHE A 212 -15.44 -8.80 -5.10
N GLN A 213 -15.47 -7.79 -5.97
CA GLN A 213 -16.73 -7.19 -6.44
C GLN A 213 -17.61 -8.21 -7.16
N ARG A 214 -17.03 -9.08 -8.00
CA ARG A 214 -17.76 -10.16 -8.68
C ARG A 214 -18.35 -11.15 -7.69
N ASP A 215 -17.57 -11.60 -6.71
CA ASP A 215 -18.00 -12.58 -5.72
C ASP A 215 -19.08 -12.02 -4.78
N GLN A 216 -19.08 -10.71 -4.53
CA GLN A 216 -20.10 -10.04 -3.74
C GLN A 216 -21.32 -9.56 -4.57
N GLY A 217 -21.39 -9.86 -5.87
CA GLY A 217 -22.48 -9.42 -6.75
C GLY A 217 -22.57 -7.90 -6.91
N LEU A 218 -21.44 -7.20 -6.76
CA LEU A 218 -21.30 -5.77 -6.94
C LEU A 218 -20.96 -5.43 -8.38
N LYS A 219 -21.02 -4.13 -8.70
CA LYS A 219 -20.49 -3.62 -9.96
C LYS A 219 -18.97 -3.82 -10.00
N ASP A 220 -18.49 -4.49 -11.03
CA ASP A 220 -17.09 -4.86 -11.28
C ASP A 220 -16.31 -3.74 -11.98
N ASP A 221 -16.38 -2.53 -11.44
CA ASP A 221 -15.70 -1.37 -12.01
C ASP A 221 -14.28 -1.15 -11.49
N GLY A 222 -13.83 -1.95 -10.52
CA GLY A 222 -12.51 -1.86 -9.91
C GLY A 222 -12.36 -0.59 -9.06
N ILE A 223 -13.47 -0.01 -8.63
CA ILE A 223 -13.55 1.18 -7.78
C ILE A 223 -14.15 0.77 -6.42
N ALA A 224 -13.40 1.06 -5.36
CA ALA A 224 -13.86 0.88 -3.99
C ALA A 224 -14.71 2.08 -3.56
N GLY A 225 -15.89 2.23 -4.17
CA GLY A 225 -16.90 3.19 -3.73
C GLY A 225 -17.68 2.69 -2.51
N LYS A 226 -18.58 3.53 -1.98
CA LYS A 226 -19.36 3.24 -0.75
C LYS A 226 -19.88 1.80 -0.65
N ARG A 227 -20.50 1.26 -1.72
CA ARG A 227 -21.05 -0.11 -1.71
C ARG A 227 -19.97 -1.20 -1.62
N THR A 228 -18.85 -1.00 -2.31
CA THR A 228 -17.70 -1.91 -2.26
C THR A 228 -17.01 -1.86 -0.90
N LEU A 229 -16.82 -0.67 -0.34
CA LEU A 229 -16.22 -0.49 1.00
C LEU A 229 -17.12 -1.04 2.11
N ASP A 230 -18.44 -0.83 2.03
CA ASP A 230 -19.41 -1.42 2.95
C ASP A 230 -19.42 -2.96 2.85
N ALA A 231 -19.29 -3.51 1.63
CA ALA A 231 -19.17 -4.94 1.43
C ALA A 231 -17.89 -5.48 2.04
N LEU A 232 -16.72 -4.87 1.76
CA LEU A 232 -15.43 -5.28 2.35
C LEU A 232 -15.55 -5.32 3.88
N LYS A 233 -16.06 -4.26 4.51
CA LYS A 233 -16.29 -4.22 5.96
C LYS A 233 -17.21 -5.33 6.49
N LYS A 234 -18.22 -5.76 5.72
CA LYS A 234 -19.10 -6.88 6.07
C LYS A 234 -18.44 -8.24 5.84
N SER A 235 -17.52 -8.31 4.87
CA SER A 235 -16.78 -9.50 4.50
C SER A 235 -15.64 -9.80 5.47
N GLU A 236 -15.12 -8.80 6.21
CA GLU A 236 -14.25 -9.07 7.37
C GLU A 236 -14.82 -10.23 8.18
N PRO A 237 -13.99 -11.16 8.68
CA PRO A 237 -14.45 -12.15 9.63
C PRO A 237 -15.32 -11.45 10.67
N SER A 238 -16.55 -11.92 10.85
CA SER A 238 -17.58 -11.28 11.70
C SER A 238 -17.09 -11.05 13.14
N ASN A 239 -15.98 -11.69 13.49
CA ASN A 239 -15.38 -11.72 14.80
C ASN A 239 -14.23 -10.70 14.98
N LEU A 240 -13.76 -10.00 13.92
CA LEU A 240 -12.72 -8.97 14.07
C LEU A 240 -13.16 -7.86 15.02
N LEU A 241 -12.26 -7.43 15.90
CA LEU A 241 -12.57 -6.42 16.92
C LEU A 241 -13.07 -5.08 16.33
N SER A 242 -12.60 -4.68 15.15
CA SER A 242 -13.03 -3.47 14.45
C SER A 242 -14.34 -3.62 13.67
N ASN A 243 -14.87 -4.83 13.51
CA ASN A 243 -16.10 -5.06 12.77
C ASN A 243 -17.31 -4.66 13.63
N PRO A 244 -18.23 -3.81 13.14
CA PRO A 244 -19.45 -3.43 13.88
C PRO A 244 -20.32 -4.60 14.35
N ASN A 245 -20.24 -5.75 13.67
CA ASN A 245 -20.98 -6.95 14.03
C ASN A 245 -20.25 -7.83 15.07
N SER A 246 -19.02 -7.46 15.47
CA SER A 246 -18.29 -8.18 16.49
C SER A 246 -18.92 -7.97 17.87
N PRO A 247 -19.04 -9.01 18.70
CA PRO A 247 -19.54 -8.87 20.07
C PRO A 247 -18.65 -7.98 20.96
N HIS A 248 -17.43 -7.69 20.51
CA HIS A 248 -16.46 -6.86 21.25
C HIS A 248 -16.24 -5.48 20.63
N TYR A 249 -16.99 -5.13 19.58
CA TYR A 249 -16.85 -3.86 18.87
C TYR A 249 -17.03 -2.64 19.76
N ALA A 250 -17.99 -2.68 20.70
CA ALA A 250 -18.25 -1.57 21.61
C ALA A 250 -17.03 -1.23 22.48
N MET A 251 -16.34 -2.26 22.99
CA MET A 251 -15.12 -2.07 23.79
C MET A 251 -13.95 -1.61 22.92
N TYR A 252 -13.85 -2.12 21.68
CA TYR A 252 -12.87 -1.62 20.71
C TYR A 252 -13.04 -0.13 20.42
N GLN A 253 -14.27 0.34 20.21
CA GLN A 253 -14.56 1.77 20.00
C GLN A 253 -14.21 2.62 21.24
N GLN A 254 -14.45 2.09 22.45
CA GLN A 254 -14.04 2.75 23.70
C GLN A 254 -12.52 2.89 23.80
N ALA A 255 -11.77 1.84 23.48
CA ALA A 255 -10.31 1.87 23.46
C ALA A 255 -9.80 2.90 22.44
N LEU A 256 -10.32 2.85 21.20
CA LEU A 256 -9.92 3.76 20.12
C LEU A 256 -10.17 5.23 20.48
N GLY A 257 -11.38 5.55 20.95
CA GLY A 257 -11.72 6.91 21.37
C GLY A 257 -10.92 7.40 22.60
N GLY A 258 -10.49 6.48 23.46
CA GLY A 258 -9.56 6.81 24.55
C GLY A 258 -8.15 7.13 24.06
N LEU A 259 -7.64 6.34 23.11
CA LEU A 259 -6.32 6.55 22.50
C LEU A 259 -6.25 7.86 21.70
N GLU A 260 -7.30 8.18 20.93
CA GLU A 260 -7.40 9.44 20.18
C GLU A 260 -7.31 10.67 21.10
N LYS A 261 -7.87 10.60 22.31
CA LYS A 261 -7.81 11.68 23.30
C LYS A 261 -6.42 11.93 23.87
N LEU A 262 -5.50 10.97 23.78
CA LEU A 262 -4.11 11.17 24.21
C LEU A 262 -3.35 12.11 23.26
N GLY A 263 -3.82 12.23 22.02
CA GLY A 263 -3.27 13.14 21.02
C GLY A 263 -1.85 12.77 20.55
N PRO A 264 -1.20 13.65 19.76
CA PRO A 264 0.09 13.37 19.11
C PRO A 264 1.24 13.06 20.07
N GLN A 265 1.14 13.55 21.31
CA GLN A 265 2.16 13.39 22.35
C GLN A 265 2.34 11.94 22.78
N ALA A 266 1.34 11.09 22.53
CA ALA A 266 1.40 9.67 22.83
C ALA A 266 2.30 8.87 21.86
N GLY A 267 2.72 9.47 20.73
CA GLY A 267 3.68 8.90 19.79
C GLY A 267 3.10 7.94 18.75
N PHE A 268 1.78 7.92 18.55
CA PHE A 268 1.14 7.17 17.47
C PHE A 268 1.34 7.90 16.13
N ARG A 269 1.84 7.21 15.10
CA ARG A 269 2.23 7.84 13.81
C ARG A 269 1.05 8.07 12.87
N GLY A 270 -0.11 7.50 13.18
CA GLY A 270 -1.32 7.63 12.38
C GLY A 270 -2.43 6.73 12.88
N ARG A 271 -3.52 6.69 12.12
CA ARG A 271 -4.73 5.93 12.47
C ARG A 271 -4.47 4.42 12.59
N GLU A 272 -3.59 3.88 11.75
CA GLU A 272 -3.23 2.46 11.79
C GLU A 272 -2.60 2.03 13.13
N ASP A 273 -1.72 2.86 13.71
CA ASP A 273 -1.13 2.61 15.03
C ASP A 273 -2.19 2.66 16.13
N LEU A 274 -3.17 3.57 16.01
CA LEU A 274 -4.30 3.67 16.96
C LEU A 274 -5.22 2.45 16.88
N GLU A 275 -5.52 1.95 15.68
CA GLU A 275 -6.38 0.79 15.47
C GLU A 275 -5.73 -0.51 15.98
N ARG A 276 -4.43 -0.69 15.73
CA ARG A 276 -3.64 -1.79 16.32
C ARG A 276 -3.63 -1.72 17.84
N ALA A 277 -3.35 -0.53 18.39
CA ALA A 277 -3.31 -0.34 19.83
C ALA A 277 -4.69 -0.54 20.49
N ALA A 278 -5.77 -0.09 19.85
CA ALA A 278 -7.13 -0.29 20.33
C ALA A 278 -7.52 -1.78 20.38
N ALA A 279 -7.15 -2.54 19.35
CA ALA A 279 -7.40 -3.99 19.31
C ALA A 279 -6.62 -4.73 20.41
N SER A 280 -5.33 -4.40 20.58
CA SER A 280 -4.49 -4.97 21.64
C SER A 280 -5.02 -4.63 23.03
N LEU A 281 -5.40 -3.36 23.26
CA LEU A 281 -5.95 -2.90 24.53
C LEU A 281 -7.32 -3.53 24.85
N THR A 282 -8.14 -3.78 23.82
CA THR A 282 -9.42 -4.50 23.95
C THR A 282 -9.20 -5.96 24.34
N TYR A 283 -8.22 -6.62 23.71
CA TYR A 283 -7.81 -7.97 24.09
C TYR A 283 -7.38 -8.01 25.56
N GLU A 284 -6.39 -7.20 25.95
CA GLU A 284 -5.86 -7.16 27.33
C GLU A 284 -6.97 -6.88 28.36
N ALA A 285 -7.82 -5.90 28.06
CA ALA A 285 -8.94 -5.54 28.92
C ALA A 285 -9.91 -6.71 29.11
N LYS A 286 -10.29 -7.37 28.01
CA LYS A 286 -11.31 -8.41 28.04
C LYS A 286 -10.80 -9.68 28.72
N VAL A 287 -9.56 -10.09 28.45
CA VAL A 287 -8.95 -11.24 29.16
C VAL A 287 -8.71 -10.92 30.63
N SER A 288 -8.43 -9.68 30.98
CA SER A 288 -8.27 -9.28 32.38
C SER A 288 -9.60 -9.04 33.11
N GLY A 289 -10.75 -9.32 32.48
CA GLY A 289 -12.06 -9.27 33.11
C GLY A 289 -12.74 -7.90 33.11
N LEU A 290 -12.23 -6.91 32.37
CA LEU A 290 -12.95 -5.66 32.15
C LEU A 290 -14.19 -5.91 31.28
N ASN A 291 -15.27 -5.19 31.58
CA ASN A 291 -16.52 -5.25 30.82
C ASN A 291 -16.70 -4.05 29.90
N LYS A 292 -15.99 -2.95 30.18
CA LYS A 292 -15.89 -1.76 29.34
C LYS A 292 -14.56 -1.04 29.61
N ILE A 293 -14.25 -0.07 28.76
CA ILE A 293 -13.13 0.87 28.95
C ILE A 293 -13.74 2.27 29.05
N ASP A 294 -13.64 2.90 30.22
CA ASP A 294 -14.09 4.27 30.44
C ASP A 294 -12.98 5.27 30.11
N HIS A 295 -11.72 4.91 30.40
CA HIS A 295 -10.56 5.75 30.13
C HIS A 295 -9.38 4.94 29.57
N VAL A 296 -8.58 5.61 28.74
CA VAL A 296 -7.25 5.14 28.35
C VAL A 296 -6.23 6.17 28.83
N VAL A 297 -5.18 5.71 29.50
CA VAL A 297 -4.16 6.58 30.10
C VAL A 297 -2.77 6.10 29.71
N LEU A 298 -1.87 7.04 29.40
CA LEU A 298 -0.47 6.73 29.17
C LEU A 298 0.25 6.51 30.51
N SER A 299 1.11 5.50 30.58
CA SER A 299 2.02 5.31 31.70
C SER A 299 2.95 6.53 31.87
N THR A 300 3.39 6.78 33.10
CA THR A 300 4.28 7.92 33.43
C THR A 300 5.60 7.90 32.66
N ASN A 301 6.08 6.71 32.28
CA ASN A 301 7.29 6.54 31.47
C ASN A 301 7.03 6.56 29.95
N GLY A 302 5.77 6.74 29.51
CA GLY A 302 5.40 6.79 28.10
C GLY A 302 5.38 5.46 27.35
N ASN A 303 5.80 4.36 27.98
CA ASN A 303 6.03 3.05 27.32
C ASN A 303 4.84 2.08 27.47
N GLY A 304 3.78 2.48 28.16
CA GLY A 304 2.62 1.64 28.41
C GLY A 304 1.32 2.41 28.36
N LEU A 305 0.24 1.66 28.20
CA LEU A 305 -1.13 2.13 28.17
C LEU A 305 -1.90 1.44 29.29
N PHE A 306 -2.84 2.15 29.89
CA PHE A 306 -3.79 1.60 30.86
C PHE A 306 -5.20 1.71 30.32
N ALA A 307 -5.89 0.59 30.22
CA ALA A 307 -7.35 0.56 30.09
C ALA A 307 -7.96 0.63 31.49
N VAL A 308 -8.88 1.57 31.72
CA VAL A 308 -9.49 1.81 33.03
C VAL A 308 -11.01 1.71 32.93
N GLN A 309 -11.62 0.97 33.86
CA GLN A 309 -13.06 0.93 34.10
C GLN A 309 -13.38 1.55 35.45
N GLY A 310 -14.32 2.50 35.47
CA GLY A 310 -14.59 3.38 36.61
C GLY A 310 -13.93 4.76 36.45
N GLY A 311 -14.22 5.67 37.37
CA GLY A 311 -13.63 7.01 37.35
C GLY A 311 -12.15 6.98 37.75
N LEU A 312 -11.32 7.83 37.15
CA LEU A 312 -9.87 7.86 37.44
C LEU A 312 -9.52 8.14 38.91
N ASN A 313 -10.40 8.85 39.63
CA ASN A 313 -10.24 9.16 41.05
C ASN A 313 -11.04 8.21 41.96
N ASP A 314 -11.72 7.21 41.39
CA ASP A 314 -12.45 6.22 42.15
C ASP A 314 -11.47 5.13 42.62
N PRO A 315 -11.30 4.88 43.93
CA PRO A 315 -10.41 3.83 44.42
C PRO A 315 -10.85 2.42 44.00
N ALA A 316 -12.11 2.24 43.58
CA ALA A 316 -12.64 0.97 43.08
C ALA A 316 -12.47 0.79 41.56
N HIS A 317 -11.76 1.69 40.87
CA HIS A 317 -11.50 1.51 39.45
C HIS A 317 -10.68 0.23 39.20
N HIS A 318 -10.97 -0.43 38.09
CA HIS A 318 -10.15 -1.53 37.60
C HIS A 318 -9.27 -1.01 36.48
N ARG A 319 -8.01 -1.44 36.46
CA ARG A 319 -7.08 -1.07 35.38
C ARG A 319 -6.30 -2.27 34.88
N VAL A 320 -5.98 -2.24 33.60
CA VAL A 320 -5.19 -3.26 32.92
C VAL A 320 -4.07 -2.56 32.17
N PHE A 321 -2.86 -3.09 32.29
CA PHE A 321 -1.69 -2.57 31.60
C PHE A 321 -1.53 -3.25 30.24
N ALA A 322 -1.19 -2.48 29.23
CA ALA A 322 -0.72 -2.97 27.93
C ALA A 322 0.62 -2.29 27.59
N ASN A 323 1.57 -3.07 27.07
CA ASN A 323 2.81 -2.53 26.55
C ASN A 323 2.54 -1.77 25.24
N LYS A 324 3.00 -0.52 25.12
CA LYS A 324 2.69 0.34 23.97
C LYS A 324 3.36 -0.15 22.68
N ASP A 325 4.60 -0.60 22.75
CA ASP A 325 5.34 -1.09 21.57
C ASP A 325 4.72 -2.38 21.03
N ILE A 326 4.31 -3.28 21.92
CA ILE A 326 3.56 -4.48 21.52
C ILE A 326 2.22 -4.07 20.90
N ALA A 327 1.49 -3.14 21.53
CA ALA A 327 0.19 -2.68 21.05
C ALA A 327 0.26 -2.02 19.66
N MET A 328 1.35 -1.32 19.33
CA MET A 328 1.54 -0.69 18.02
C MET A 328 2.04 -1.65 16.93
N ASN A 329 2.70 -2.76 17.29
CA ASN A 329 3.28 -3.70 16.33
C ASN A 329 2.45 -4.99 16.16
N GLN A 330 1.55 -5.30 17.09
CA GLN A 330 0.62 -6.42 16.97
C GLN A 330 -0.56 -6.04 16.06
N SER A 331 -0.87 -6.88 15.08
CA SER A 331 -1.97 -6.60 14.15
C SER A 331 -3.34 -6.73 14.84
N LEU A 332 -4.35 -6.13 14.22
CA LEU A 332 -5.74 -6.25 14.70
C LEU A 332 -6.23 -7.70 14.65
N GLU A 333 -5.82 -8.45 13.63
CA GLU A 333 -6.16 -9.87 13.44
C GLU A 333 -5.51 -10.72 14.52
N GLN A 334 -4.22 -10.47 14.80
CA GLN A 334 -3.50 -11.17 15.87
C GLN A 334 -4.17 -10.95 17.23
N SER A 335 -4.56 -9.70 17.53
CA SER A 335 -5.27 -9.36 18.76
C SER A 335 -6.65 -10.02 18.83
N THR A 336 -7.36 -10.04 17.72
CA THR A 336 -8.67 -10.71 17.62
C THR A 336 -8.54 -12.22 17.82
N GLN A 337 -7.55 -12.85 17.18
CA GLN A 337 -7.32 -14.29 17.26
C GLN A 337 -6.94 -14.69 18.69
N LYS A 338 -6.04 -13.95 19.35
CA LYS A 338 -5.72 -14.15 20.76
C LYS A 338 -6.95 -14.08 21.65
N LEU A 339 -7.80 -13.06 21.45
CA LEU A 339 -9.02 -12.94 22.24
C LEU A 339 -9.96 -14.14 22.08
N GLN A 340 -10.12 -14.64 20.85
CA GLN A 340 -10.96 -15.82 20.59
C GLN A 340 -10.40 -17.08 21.24
N GLN A 341 -9.07 -17.20 21.33
CA GLN A 341 -8.38 -18.35 21.93
C GLN A 341 -8.42 -18.31 23.46
N ASP A 342 -8.14 -17.15 24.05
CA ASP A 342 -7.83 -17.06 25.48
C ASP A 342 -9.09 -16.81 26.34
N LEU A 343 -10.10 -16.14 25.78
CA LEU A 343 -11.31 -15.77 26.53
C LEU A 343 -12.13 -16.99 27.02
N PRO A 344 -12.37 -18.04 26.19
CA PRO A 344 -13.01 -19.27 26.67
C PRO A 344 -12.18 -19.98 27.75
N GLN A 345 -10.85 -19.93 27.64
CA GLN A 345 -9.94 -20.64 28.54
C GLN A 345 -9.88 -19.98 29.93
N GLN A 346 -9.95 -18.65 29.99
CA GLN A 346 -10.09 -17.93 31.26
C GLN A 346 -11.45 -18.14 31.93
N ALA A 347 -12.54 -18.19 31.15
CA ALA A 347 -13.86 -18.49 31.71
C ALA A 347 -13.88 -19.88 32.37
N GLN A 348 -13.22 -20.87 31.77
CA GLN A 348 -13.08 -22.22 32.33
C GLN A 348 -12.19 -22.24 33.58
N THR A 349 -11.03 -21.55 33.54
CA THR A 349 -10.12 -21.47 34.70
C THR A 349 -10.80 -20.79 35.90
N ALA A 350 -11.53 -19.70 35.66
CA ALA A 350 -12.28 -18.99 36.72
C ALA A 350 -13.41 -19.86 37.31
N GLN A 351 -14.08 -20.67 36.48
CA GLN A 351 -15.10 -21.61 36.94
C GLN A 351 -14.51 -22.77 37.75
N GLN A 352 -13.34 -23.29 37.37
CA GLN A 352 -12.64 -24.35 38.13
C GLN A 352 -12.15 -23.83 39.48
N GLN A 353 -11.57 -22.63 39.54
CA GLN A 353 -11.16 -21.99 40.80
C GLN A 353 -12.34 -21.64 41.71
N ALA A 354 -13.52 -21.36 41.15
CA ALA A 354 -14.75 -21.15 41.92
C ALA A 354 -15.38 -22.47 42.42
N GLN A 355 -15.00 -23.61 41.84
CA GLN A 355 -15.51 -24.95 42.17
C GLN A 355 -14.57 -25.77 43.06
N GLU A 356 -13.31 -25.34 43.25
CA GLU A 356 -12.46 -25.92 44.29
C GLU A 356 -13.12 -25.73 45.67
N PRO A 357 -13.38 -26.82 46.43
CA PRO A 357 -13.95 -26.68 47.76
C PRO A 357 -13.00 -25.85 48.61
N ARG A 358 -13.54 -24.89 49.38
CA ARG A 358 -12.85 -24.20 50.49
C ARG A 358 -12.44 -25.19 51.58
N GLN A 359 -11.56 -26.14 51.30
CA GLN A 359 -10.88 -26.95 52.30
C GLN A 359 -9.66 -26.18 52.78
N GLN A 360 -9.89 -25.17 53.63
CA GLN A 360 -8.95 -24.66 54.64
C GLN A 360 -9.50 -23.38 55.31
N GLN A 361 -10.67 -23.47 55.93
CA GLN A 361 -11.04 -22.54 57.01
C GLN A 361 -11.76 -23.32 58.12
N GLN A 362 -11.05 -24.25 58.76
CA GLN A 362 -11.40 -24.64 60.13
C GLN A 362 -10.70 -23.65 61.07
N PRO A 363 -11.44 -22.94 61.95
CA PRO A 363 -10.81 -22.06 62.92
C PRO A 363 -10.00 -22.89 63.93
N PRO A 364 -8.85 -22.40 64.42
CA PRO A 364 -8.09 -23.09 65.45
C PRO A 364 -8.96 -23.22 66.71
N ARG A 365 -9.07 -24.45 67.23
CA ARG A 365 -9.64 -24.69 68.56
C ARG A 365 -8.76 -23.97 69.59
N MET A 366 -9.28 -22.89 70.16
CA MET A 366 -8.69 -22.28 71.35
C MET A 366 -8.74 -23.31 72.50
N HIS A 367 -7.58 -23.70 72.99
CA HIS A 367 -7.47 -24.30 74.32
C HIS A 367 -7.39 -23.15 75.32
N THR A 368 -8.42 -23.03 76.16
CA THR A 368 -8.33 -22.27 77.40
C THR A 368 -8.24 -23.28 78.54
N ILE A 369 -7.27 -23.05 79.43
CA ILE A 369 -6.88 -23.86 80.58
C ILE A 369 -7.97 -23.86 81.64
#